data_AF-A0A498FNZ4-F1
#
_entry.id   AF-A0A498FNZ4-F1
#
_cell.length_a   1.000
_cell.length_b   1.000
_cell.length_c   1.000
_cell.angle_alpha   90.00
_cell.angle_beta   90.00
_cell.angle_gamma   90.00
#
_symmetry.space_group_name_H-M   'P 1'
#
loop_
_entity.id
_entity.type
_entity.pdbx_description
1 polymer ?
#
loop_
_entity_poly.entity_id
_entity_poly.type
_entity_poly.pdbx_seq_one_letter_code
_entity_poly.pdbx_strand_id
1 'polypeptide(L)'
;MAYRTQSNRVDTLAGEAVEPFGTDVLIDRVVPAVEDSHKVNTIATLVQSAEAVDTRAFSEQTTEKAGDAAEEMGEEIHNVVDEVVADECAQVLEEAGPEWWEQSDILTEEMVSEAVREAAAWLQDHPDAAERAGVTVPSDTPEAGTAVTHDPSYTSDKATESNGY
;
A
#
# COMPACT_ATOMS: atom_id res chain seq x y z
N MET A 1 13.54 11.43 24.48
CA MET A 1 14.47 11.11 23.36
C MET A 1 13.94 10.00 22.46
N ALA A 2 13.18 9.01 22.97
CA ALA A 2 12.58 7.93 22.17
C ALA A 2 11.71 8.42 20.98
N TYR A 3 10.85 9.43 21.19
CA TYR A 3 9.98 9.97 20.13
C TYR A 3 10.72 10.46 18.87
N ARG A 4 11.95 10.96 18.98
CA ARG A 4 12.70 11.50 17.84
C ARG A 4 13.32 10.39 16.98
N THR A 5 13.68 9.28 17.61
CA THR A 5 14.25 8.10 16.95
C THR A 5 13.14 7.20 16.38
N GLN A 6 11.98 7.17 17.03
CA GLN A 6 10.79 6.49 16.50
C GLN A 6 10.30 7.15 15.21
N SER A 7 10.10 8.47 15.20
CA SER A 7 9.76 9.19 13.97
C SER A 7 10.76 8.89 12.86
N ASN A 8 12.07 8.94 13.17
CA ASN A 8 13.09 8.64 12.16
C ASN A 8 12.98 7.23 11.54
N ARG A 9 12.57 6.21 12.31
CA ARG A 9 12.39 4.85 11.77
C ARG A 9 11.14 4.77 10.88
N VAL A 10 10.03 5.36 11.32
CA VAL A 10 8.80 5.40 10.51
C VAL A 10 9.00 6.21 9.24
N ASP A 11 9.67 7.36 9.31
CA ASP A 11 10.05 8.17 8.15
C ASP A 11 10.93 7.35 7.16
N THR A 12 11.84 6.52 7.68
CA THR A 12 12.68 5.64 6.85
C THR A 12 11.83 4.58 6.15
N LEU A 13 10.94 3.92 6.88
CA LEU A 13 10.04 2.90 6.32
C LEU A 13 9.10 3.49 5.26
N ALA A 14 8.58 4.71 5.49
CA ALA A 14 7.78 5.41 4.50
C ALA A 14 8.59 5.74 3.24
N GLY A 15 9.86 6.14 3.40
CA GLY A 15 10.78 6.36 2.28
C GLY A 15 11.07 5.10 1.47
N GLU A 16 11.35 3.98 2.14
CA GLU A 16 11.58 2.67 1.51
C GLU A 16 10.32 2.16 0.78
N ALA A 17 9.14 2.34 1.39
CA ALA A 17 7.86 1.91 0.83
C ALA A 17 7.53 2.56 -0.52
N VAL A 18 8.04 3.77 -0.76
CA VAL A 18 7.75 4.52 -1.99
C VAL A 18 8.85 4.45 -3.05
N GLU A 19 10.01 3.84 -2.76
CA GLU A 19 11.07 3.61 -3.75
C GLU A 19 10.58 2.92 -5.05
N PRO A 20 9.59 2.01 -5.03
CA PRO A 20 9.08 1.39 -6.25
C PRO A 20 8.27 2.32 -7.17
N PHE A 21 7.78 3.45 -6.67
CA PHE A 21 6.85 4.33 -7.39
C PHE A 21 7.59 5.46 -8.11
N GLY A 22 7.24 5.67 -9.38
CA GLY A 22 7.72 6.78 -10.19
C GLY A 22 6.79 8.00 -10.13
N THR A 23 5.55 7.82 -9.66
CA THR A 23 4.54 8.88 -9.62
C THR A 23 4.40 9.55 -8.26
N ASP A 24 4.41 10.89 -8.26
CA ASP A 24 4.16 11.69 -7.06
C ASP A 24 2.79 11.40 -6.44
N VAL A 25 1.80 10.97 -7.23
CA VAL A 25 0.46 10.62 -6.75
C VAL A 25 0.48 9.47 -5.75
N LEU A 26 1.22 8.40 -6.04
CA LEU A 26 1.35 7.27 -5.12
C LEU A 26 2.25 7.61 -3.94
N ILE A 27 3.32 8.38 -4.17
CA ILE A 27 4.21 8.86 -3.10
C ILE A 27 3.42 9.68 -2.08
N ASP A 28 2.61 10.64 -2.54
CA ASP A 28 1.80 11.53 -1.71
C ASP A 28 0.68 10.81 -0.94
N ARG A 29 0.28 9.60 -1.36
CA ARG A 29 -0.67 8.76 -0.62
C ARG A 29 0.02 7.81 0.35
N VAL A 30 1.03 7.10 -0.10
CA VAL A 30 1.69 6.04 0.67
C VAL A 30 2.48 6.60 1.84
N VAL A 31 3.24 7.70 1.65
CA VAL A 31 4.04 8.29 2.74
C VAL A 31 3.17 8.63 3.95
N PRO A 32 2.11 9.47 3.84
CA PRO A 32 1.29 9.79 5.00
C PRO A 32 0.53 8.57 5.52
N ALA A 33 0.08 7.63 4.67
CA ALA A 33 -0.59 6.42 5.13
C ALA A 33 0.31 5.55 6.03
N VAL A 34 1.60 5.40 5.66
CA VAL A 34 2.58 4.67 6.47
C VAL A 34 2.91 5.43 7.76
N GLU A 35 3.12 6.75 7.67
CA GLU A 35 3.43 7.61 8.83
C GLU A 35 2.29 7.64 9.86
N ASP A 36 1.04 7.69 9.41
CA ASP A 36 -0.16 7.75 10.27
C ASP A 36 -0.65 6.37 10.71
N SER A 37 -0.12 5.28 10.15
CA SER A 37 -0.55 3.93 10.49
C SER A 37 -0.22 3.58 11.95
N HIS A 38 -1.27 3.37 12.75
CA HIS A 38 -1.12 2.94 14.13
C HIS A 38 -0.40 1.57 14.23
N LYS A 39 -0.64 0.67 13.27
CA LYS A 39 -0.03 -0.67 13.26
C LYS A 39 1.48 -0.58 13.03
N VAL A 40 1.92 0.18 12.01
CA VAL A 40 3.34 0.45 11.72
C VAL A 40 4.02 1.10 12.93
N ASN A 41 3.41 2.16 13.48
CA ASN A 41 3.96 2.87 14.64
C ASN A 41 4.12 1.97 15.87
N THR A 42 3.15 1.08 16.11
CA THR A 42 3.18 0.15 17.25
C THR A 42 4.35 -0.83 17.10
N ILE A 43 4.49 -1.46 15.94
CA ILE A 43 5.55 -2.46 15.71
C ILE A 43 6.92 -1.78 15.69
N ALA A 44 7.04 -0.60 15.08
CA ALA A 44 8.29 0.19 15.08
C ALA A 44 8.78 0.45 16.51
N THR A 45 7.84 0.78 17.41
CA THR A 45 8.14 1.01 18.83
C THR A 45 8.64 -0.27 19.50
N LEU A 46 8.01 -1.41 19.21
CA LEU A 46 8.37 -2.70 19.81
C LEU A 46 9.77 -3.14 19.34
N VAL A 47 10.04 -3.06 18.04
CA VAL A 47 11.37 -3.37 17.46
C VAL A 47 12.45 -2.49 18.08
N GLN A 48 12.24 -1.16 18.10
CA GLN A 48 13.19 -0.24 18.69
C GLN A 48 13.41 -0.50 20.20
N SER A 49 12.35 -0.87 20.91
CA SER A 49 12.45 -1.22 22.34
C SER A 49 13.24 -2.51 22.54
N ALA A 50 13.07 -3.50 21.66
CA ALA A 50 13.81 -4.76 21.69
C ALA A 50 15.30 -4.56 21.37
N GLU A 51 15.62 -3.78 20.32
CA GLU A 51 16.99 -3.43 19.94
C GLU A 51 17.73 -2.65 21.05
N ALA A 52 17.00 -1.86 21.84
CA ALA A 52 17.56 -1.07 22.93
C ALA A 52 17.82 -1.85 24.23
N VAL A 53 17.41 -3.13 24.32
CA VAL A 53 17.65 -3.96 25.51
C VAL A 53 19.15 -4.18 25.68
N ASP A 54 19.71 -3.75 26.81
CA ASP A 54 21.12 -4.04 27.14
C ASP A 54 21.27 -5.52 27.52
N THR A 55 21.77 -6.30 26.56
CA THR A 55 21.88 -7.75 26.71
C THR A 55 23.10 -8.20 27.52
N ARG A 56 24.00 -7.29 27.92
CA ARG A 56 25.30 -7.63 28.56
C ARG A 56 25.18 -8.38 29.88
N ALA A 57 24.06 -8.25 30.59
CA ALA A 57 23.81 -8.91 31.87
C ALA A 57 23.15 -10.30 31.72
N PHE A 58 22.77 -10.69 30.49
CA PHE A 58 22.08 -11.94 30.23
C PHE A 58 23.02 -13.04 29.75
N SER A 59 22.55 -14.30 29.77
CA SER A 59 23.28 -15.42 29.19
C SER A 59 23.33 -15.30 27.66
N GLU A 60 24.35 -15.88 27.03
CA GLU A 60 24.50 -15.92 25.56
C GLU A 60 23.23 -16.45 24.86
N GLN A 61 22.62 -17.51 25.40
CA GLN A 61 21.37 -18.07 24.88
C GLN A 61 20.18 -17.07 24.95
N THR A 62 20.14 -16.22 25.97
CA THR A 62 19.08 -15.21 26.09
C THR A 62 19.30 -14.08 25.08
N THR A 63 20.56 -13.69 24.89
CA THR A 63 20.95 -12.69 23.89
C THR A 63 20.66 -13.15 22.47
N GLU A 64 20.97 -14.41 22.14
CA GLU A 64 20.66 -15.02 20.83
C GLU A 64 19.16 -14.98 20.55
N LYS A 65 18.34 -15.51 21.47
CA LYS A 65 16.87 -15.50 21.31
C LYS A 65 16.26 -14.10 21.21
N ALA A 66 16.85 -13.12 21.90
CA ALA A 66 16.42 -11.73 21.81
C ALA A 66 16.77 -11.12 20.45
N GLY A 67 17.90 -11.52 19.86
CA GLY A 67 18.29 -11.17 18.50
C GLY A 67 17.32 -11.77 17.46
N ASP A 68 17.07 -13.08 17.52
CA ASP A 68 16.14 -13.76 16.61
C ASP A 68 14.75 -13.12 16.65
N ALA A 69 14.25 -12.80 17.86
CA ALA A 69 12.96 -12.15 18.02
C ALA A 69 12.96 -10.71 17.44
N ALA A 70 14.08 -9.98 17.55
CA ALA A 70 14.20 -8.65 16.96
C ALA A 70 14.23 -8.70 15.43
N GLU A 71 14.88 -9.73 14.85
CA GLU A 71 14.87 -9.99 13.41
C GLU A 71 13.47 -10.34 12.90
N GLU A 72 12.76 -11.26 13.58
CA GLU A 72 11.38 -11.63 13.26
C GLU A 72 10.43 -10.42 13.34
N MET A 73 10.57 -9.57 14.37
CA MET A 73 9.79 -8.33 14.45
C MET A 73 10.18 -7.30 13.39
N GLY A 74 11.44 -7.35 12.91
CA GLY A 74 11.94 -6.56 11.79
C GLY A 74 11.27 -6.96 10.47
N GLU A 75 11.17 -8.26 10.20
CA GLU A 75 10.43 -8.75 9.03
C GLU A 75 8.94 -8.39 9.12
N GLU A 76 8.34 -8.53 10.31
CA GLU A 76 6.93 -8.21 10.51
C GLU A 76 6.62 -6.72 10.31
N ILE A 77 7.55 -5.81 10.61
CA ILE A 77 7.31 -4.39 10.32
C ILE A 77 7.23 -4.12 8.82
N HIS A 78 8.06 -4.78 8.01
CA HIS A 78 8.01 -4.65 6.55
C HIS A 78 6.71 -5.26 6.01
N ASN A 79 6.29 -6.43 6.52
CA ASN A 79 5.01 -7.04 6.14
C ASN A 79 3.82 -6.09 6.33
N VAL A 80 3.82 -5.35 7.44
CA VAL A 80 2.76 -4.41 7.80
C VAL A 80 2.83 -3.12 7.00
N VAL A 81 4.03 -2.65 6.64
CA VAL A 81 4.19 -1.53 5.71
C VAL A 81 3.63 -1.93 4.34
N ASP A 82 3.98 -3.11 3.83
CA ASP A 82 3.47 -3.63 2.56
C ASP A 82 1.94 -3.75 2.56
N GLU A 83 1.32 -4.13 3.68
CA GLU A 83 -0.15 -4.15 3.81
C GLU A 83 -0.76 -2.75 3.63
N VAL A 84 -0.13 -1.72 4.20
CA VAL A 84 -0.59 -0.32 4.05
C VAL A 84 -0.43 0.13 2.60
N VAL A 85 0.70 -0.20 1.97
CA VAL A 85 0.94 0.11 0.56
C VAL A 85 -0.10 -0.58 -0.32
N ALA A 86 -0.40 -1.86 -0.06
CA ALA A 86 -1.40 -2.63 -0.80
C ALA A 86 -2.79 -1.99 -0.71
N ASP A 87 -3.19 -1.51 0.47
CA ASP A 87 -4.47 -0.83 0.68
C ASP A 87 -4.53 0.49 -0.12
N GLU A 88 -3.49 1.32 -0.06
CA GLU A 88 -3.43 2.57 -0.83
C GLU A 88 -3.41 2.33 -2.35
N CYS A 89 -2.67 1.33 -2.82
CA CYS A 89 -2.71 0.94 -4.23
C CYS A 89 -4.12 0.50 -4.65
N ALA A 90 -4.81 -0.29 -3.83
CA ALA A 90 -6.18 -0.70 -4.11
C ALA A 90 -7.15 0.50 -4.13
N GLN A 91 -7.03 1.42 -3.18
CA GLN A 91 -7.83 2.67 -3.17
C GLN A 91 -7.58 3.51 -4.42
N VAL A 92 -6.34 3.65 -4.89
CA VAL A 92 -6.05 4.36 -6.16
C VAL A 92 -6.75 3.68 -7.34
N LEU A 93 -6.76 2.35 -7.40
CA LEU A 93 -7.47 1.63 -8.47
C LEU A 93 -8.99 1.80 -8.40
N GLU A 94 -9.57 1.88 -7.21
CA GLU A 94 -11.01 2.02 -6.99
C GLU A 94 -11.51 3.46 -7.22
N GLU A 95 -10.73 4.45 -6.80
CA GLU A 95 -11.13 5.85 -6.78
C GLU A 95 -10.67 6.64 -8.00
N ALA A 96 -9.68 6.16 -8.75
CA ALA A 96 -9.16 6.88 -9.91
C ALA A 96 -10.25 7.08 -10.96
N GLY A 97 -10.60 8.34 -11.16
CA GLY A 97 -11.61 8.75 -12.13
C GLY A 97 -11.39 10.18 -12.60
N PRO A 98 -12.15 10.63 -13.63
CA PRO A 98 -11.97 11.95 -14.23
C PRO A 98 -12.01 13.10 -13.25
N GLU A 99 -12.81 12.96 -12.19
CA GLU A 99 -12.94 13.96 -11.13
C GLU A 99 -11.62 14.33 -10.44
N TRP A 100 -10.62 13.45 -10.43
CA TRP A 100 -9.31 13.72 -9.81
C TRP A 100 -8.51 14.77 -10.55
N TRP A 101 -8.49 14.72 -11.89
CA TRP A 101 -7.72 15.65 -12.71
C TRP A 101 -8.59 16.78 -13.28
N GLU A 102 -9.90 16.57 -13.44
CA GLU A 102 -10.81 17.63 -13.89
C GLU A 102 -11.04 18.72 -12.83
N GLN A 103 -10.88 18.38 -11.55
CA GLN A 103 -11.06 19.31 -10.42
C GLN A 103 -9.73 19.75 -9.79
N SER A 104 -8.59 19.28 -10.30
CA SER A 104 -7.26 19.59 -9.78
C SER A 104 -6.50 20.52 -10.71
N ASP A 105 -5.87 21.56 -10.15
CA ASP A 105 -4.96 22.44 -10.87
C ASP A 105 -3.55 21.83 -11.04
N ILE A 106 -3.30 20.66 -10.42
CA ILE A 106 -1.97 20.06 -10.31
C ILE A 106 -1.91 18.68 -10.98
N LEU A 107 -2.96 17.87 -10.82
CA LEU A 107 -3.01 16.52 -11.37
C LEU A 107 -3.44 16.55 -12.83
N THR A 108 -2.76 15.78 -13.67
CA THR A 108 -3.15 15.55 -15.06
C THR A 108 -3.71 14.14 -15.24
N GLU A 109 -4.49 13.92 -16.29
CA GLU A 109 -4.97 12.59 -16.69
C GLU A 109 -3.81 11.58 -16.83
N GLU A 110 -2.67 12.03 -17.36
CA GLU A 110 -1.47 11.21 -17.52
C GLU A 110 -0.89 10.78 -16.18
N MET A 111 -0.77 11.70 -15.20
CA MET A 111 -0.27 11.38 -13.86
C MET A 111 -1.17 10.37 -13.14
N VAL A 112 -2.49 10.53 -13.25
CA VAL A 112 -3.44 9.61 -12.62
C VAL A 112 -3.42 8.24 -13.31
N SER A 113 -3.35 8.21 -14.64
CA SER A 113 -3.26 6.95 -15.40
C SER A 113 -1.97 6.18 -15.07
N GLU A 114 -0.85 6.88 -14.93
CA GLU A 114 0.42 6.27 -14.56
C GLU A 114 0.40 5.74 -13.12
N ALA A 115 -0.21 6.48 -12.18
CA ALA A 115 -0.39 6.03 -10.81
C ALA A 115 -1.25 4.76 -10.73
N VAL A 116 -2.33 4.68 -11.50
CA VAL A 116 -3.16 3.47 -11.63
C VAL A 116 -2.34 2.30 -12.16
N ARG A 117 -1.50 2.53 -13.17
CA ARG A 117 -0.63 1.49 -13.75
C ARG A 117 0.41 0.99 -12.73
N GLU A 118 1.06 1.89 -12.03
CA GLU A 118 2.04 1.57 -10.98
C GLU A 118 1.39 0.82 -9.81
N ALA A 119 0.22 1.27 -9.35
CA ALA A 119 -0.54 0.60 -8.29
C ALA A 119 -0.92 -0.83 -8.67
N ALA A 120 -1.43 -1.02 -9.90
CA ALA A 120 -1.76 -2.36 -10.40
C ALA A 120 -0.53 -3.25 -10.51
N ALA A 121 0.59 -2.73 -11.03
CA ALA A 121 1.84 -3.48 -11.14
C ALA A 121 2.39 -3.88 -9.76
N TRP A 122 2.38 -2.96 -8.80
CA TRP A 122 2.86 -3.24 -7.45
C TRP A 122 2.04 -4.34 -6.77
N LEU A 123 0.71 -4.32 -6.87
CA LEU A 123 -0.16 -5.36 -6.33
C LEU A 123 0.05 -6.73 -7.00
N GLN A 124 0.41 -6.76 -8.28
CA GLN A 124 0.73 -7.99 -8.99
C GLN A 124 2.08 -8.58 -8.56
N ASP A 125 3.07 -7.72 -8.30
CA ASP A 125 4.39 -8.14 -7.82
C ASP A 125 4.37 -8.54 -6.33
N HIS A 126 3.38 -8.07 -5.56
CA HIS A 126 3.25 -8.31 -4.11
C HIS A 126 1.91 -8.97 -3.72
N PRO A 127 1.60 -10.18 -4.24
CA PRO A 127 0.31 -10.84 -3.97
C PRO A 127 0.13 -11.21 -2.49
N ASP A 128 1.22 -11.54 -1.78
CA ASP A 128 1.16 -11.87 -0.36
C ASP A 128 0.78 -10.64 0.49
N ALA A 129 1.24 -9.45 0.09
CA ALA A 129 0.85 -8.20 0.75
C ALA A 129 -0.62 -7.88 0.53
N ALA A 130 -1.10 -8.06 -0.71
CA ALA A 130 -2.51 -7.91 -1.04
C ALA A 130 -3.40 -8.88 -0.25
N GLU A 131 -3.00 -10.14 -0.11
CA GLU A 131 -3.71 -11.13 0.69
C GLU A 131 -3.80 -10.71 2.17
N ARG A 132 -2.67 -10.29 2.76
CA ARG A 132 -2.64 -9.83 4.17
C ARG A 132 -3.51 -8.60 4.40
N ALA A 133 -3.52 -7.67 3.45
CA ALA A 133 -4.37 -6.48 3.50
C ALA A 133 -5.85 -6.79 3.21
N GLY A 134 -6.17 -7.97 2.67
CA GLY A 134 -7.53 -8.35 2.28
C GLY A 134 -8.01 -7.65 1.01
N VAL A 135 -7.09 -7.18 0.17
CA VAL A 135 -7.38 -6.47 -1.09
C VAL A 135 -7.25 -7.40 -2.29
N THR A 136 -7.96 -7.08 -3.37
CA THR A 136 -7.97 -7.92 -4.57
C THR A 136 -6.87 -7.51 -5.53
N VAL A 137 -6.03 -8.47 -5.95
CA VAL A 137 -5.02 -8.24 -7.00
C VAL A 137 -5.71 -8.11 -8.36
N PRO A 138 -5.45 -7.03 -9.13
CA PRO A 138 -6.01 -6.87 -10.46
C PRO A 138 -5.48 -7.95 -11.41
N SER A 139 -6.37 -8.56 -12.20
CA SER A 139 -6.01 -9.66 -13.11
C SER A 139 -5.20 -9.21 -14.33
N ASP A 140 -5.25 -7.94 -14.70
CA ASP A 140 -4.52 -7.36 -15.83
C ASP A 140 -4.01 -5.96 -15.46
N THR A 141 -2.80 -5.60 -15.91
CA THR A 141 -2.30 -4.21 -15.80
C THR A 141 -2.99 -3.37 -16.87
N PRO A 142 -3.63 -2.23 -16.53
CA PRO A 142 -4.28 -1.40 -17.54
C PRO A 142 -3.23 -0.87 -18.54
N GLU A 143 -3.46 -1.11 -19.83
CA GLU A 143 -2.58 -0.59 -20.88
C GLU A 143 -2.64 0.95 -20.91
N ALA A 144 -1.48 1.58 -21.10
CA ALA A 144 -1.37 3.03 -21.22
C ALA A 144 -2.30 3.55 -22.33
N GLY A 145 -3.34 4.29 -21.96
CA GLY A 145 -4.28 4.93 -22.89
C GLY A 145 -5.69 4.37 -22.93
N THR A 146 -6.06 3.40 -22.10
CA THR A 146 -7.48 3.10 -21.85
C THR A 146 -7.93 3.84 -20.61
N ALA A 147 -8.35 5.10 -20.79
CA ALA A 147 -9.24 5.75 -19.84
C ALA A 147 -10.34 4.75 -19.47
N VAL A 148 -10.57 4.55 -18.18
CA VAL A 148 -11.71 3.79 -17.68
C VAL A 148 -12.96 4.45 -18.26
N THR A 149 -13.45 3.93 -19.39
CA THR A 149 -14.73 4.34 -19.93
C THR A 149 -15.75 3.72 -19.01
N HIS A 150 -16.18 4.49 -18.02
CA HIS A 150 -17.35 4.19 -17.23
C HIS A 150 -18.53 4.12 -18.22
N ASP A 151 -18.80 2.93 -18.74
CA ASP A 151 -19.89 2.69 -19.69
C ASP A 151 -21.22 2.93 -18.93
N PRO A 152 -21.99 4.00 -19.24
CA PRO A 152 -23.26 4.26 -18.57
C PRO A 152 -24.40 3.44 -19.20
N SER A 153 -24.10 2.48 -20.08
CA SER A 153 -25.07 1.80 -20.94
C SER A 153 -25.14 0.29 -20.66
N TYR A 154 -25.28 -0.09 -19.39
CA TYR A 154 -25.99 -1.34 -19.06
C TYR A 154 -27.49 -1.08 -18.94
N THR A 155 -28.14 -0.72 -20.04
CA THR A 155 -29.59 -0.86 -20.20
C THR A 155 -29.90 -1.42 -21.59
N SER A 156 -29.80 -2.74 -21.75
CA SER A 156 -30.68 -3.57 -22.58
C SER A 156 -30.09 -4.95 -22.71
N ASP A 157 -30.77 -5.97 -22.18
CA ASP A 157 -31.59 -6.81 -23.05
C ASP A 157 -32.38 -7.83 -22.21
N LYS A 158 -33.70 -7.89 -22.44
CA LYS A 158 -34.48 -9.11 -22.77
C LYS A 158 -35.95 -8.96 -22.43
N ALA A 159 -36.77 -8.85 -23.47
CA ALA A 159 -37.89 -9.78 -23.68
C ALA A 159 -38.39 -9.66 -25.12
N THR A 160 -37.93 -10.58 -25.95
CA THR A 160 -38.45 -10.87 -27.30
C THR A 160 -39.93 -11.27 -27.24
N GLU A 161 -40.66 -10.85 -28.25
CA GLU A 161 -42.04 -11.19 -28.58
C GLU A 161 -42.38 -12.68 -28.40
N SER A 162 -43.59 -12.97 -27.91
CA SER A 162 -44.28 -14.22 -28.23
C SER A 162 -45.77 -13.96 -28.47
N ASN A 163 -46.16 -14.28 -29.69
CA ASN A 163 -47.49 -14.20 -30.27
C ASN A 163 -48.35 -15.38 -29.79
N GLY A 164 -49.63 -15.17 -29.45
CA GLY A 164 -50.57 -16.30 -29.30
C GLY A 164 -51.87 -16.05 -28.51
N TYR A 165 -52.96 -16.07 -29.28
CA TYR A 165 -54.40 -16.14 -28.96
C TYR A 165 -55.17 -14.86 -28.65
#